data_AF-A0AAU3KF62-F1
#
_entry.id   AF-A0AAU3KF62-F1
#
_cell.length_a   1.000
_cell.length_b   1.000
_cell.length_c   1.000
_cell.angle_alpha   90.00
_cell.angle_beta   90.00
_cell.angle_gamma   90.00
#
_symmetry.space_group_name_H-M   'P 1'
#
loop_
_entity.id
_entity.type
_entity.pdbx_description
1 polymer ?
#
loop_
_entity_poly.entity_id
_entity_poly.type
_entity_poly.pdbx_seq_one_letter_code
_entity_poly.pdbx_strand_id
1 'polypeptide(L)'
;MIPGFPNRFEGREEIRAHLERWWSPQRLSGVVVHGVYPAIYETSDPELLWVENDVELTRPGAERARVRTSVNVVGVRDGQVVLFRDYMDTNRVAEMIQLMQ
;
A
#
# COMPACT_ATOMS: atom_id res chain seq x y z
N MET A 1 -0.88 5.25 13.46
CA MET A 1 -2.08 4.41 13.19
C MET A 1 -3.27 5.32 13.02
N ILE A 2 -4.16 5.04 12.07
CA ILE A 2 -5.37 5.83 11.83
C ILE A 2 -6.49 5.25 12.71
N PRO A 3 -7.08 6.01 13.64
CA PRO A 3 -8.17 5.52 14.49
C PRO A 3 -9.34 4.98 13.67
N GLY A 4 -9.89 3.84 14.06
CA GLY A 4 -11.03 3.19 13.38
C GLY A 4 -10.67 2.33 12.17
N PHE A 5 -9.40 2.23 11.78
CA PHE A 5 -8.95 1.32 10.73
C PHE A 5 -8.37 0.03 11.32
N PRO A 6 -8.70 -1.15 10.77
CA PRO A 6 -8.04 -2.39 11.14
C PRO A 6 -6.54 -2.29 10.91
N ASN A 7 -5.76 -2.84 11.84
CA ASN A 7 -4.29 -2.82 11.76
C ASN A 7 -3.69 -4.12 11.23
N ARG A 8 -4.53 -5.13 10.98
CA ARG A 8 -4.15 -6.46 10.50
C ARG A 8 -5.32 -7.14 9.81
N PHE A 9 -5.02 -7.89 8.77
CA PHE A 9 -5.91 -8.84 8.09
C PHE A 9 -5.21 -10.18 8.03
N GLU A 10 -5.95 -11.28 8.18
CA GLU A 10 -5.41 -12.63 8.21
C GLU A 10 -6.08 -13.53 7.16
N GLY A 11 -5.25 -14.11 6.29
CA GLY A 11 -5.72 -14.99 5.24
C GLY A 11 -6.14 -14.25 3.96
N ARG A 12 -6.05 -14.98 2.84
CA ARG A 12 -6.21 -14.42 1.49
C ARG A 12 -7.59 -13.82 1.24
N GLU A 13 -8.64 -14.47 1.74
CA GLU A 13 -10.02 -14.05 1.48
C GLU A 13 -10.39 -12.77 2.23
N GLU A 14 -9.95 -12.62 3.49
CA GLU A 14 -10.15 -11.38 4.26
C GLU A 14 -9.42 -10.21 3.58
N ILE A 15 -8.17 -10.43 3.18
CA ILE A 15 -7.36 -9.44 2.47
C ILE A 15 -8.04 -9.01 1.17
N ARG A 16 -8.50 -9.97 0.36
CA ARG A 16 -9.18 -9.68 -0.92
C ARG A 16 -10.47 -8.89 -0.68
N ALA A 17 -11.32 -9.32 0.24
CA ALA A 17 -12.56 -8.63 0.56
C ALA A 17 -12.32 -7.19 1.06
N HIS A 18 -11.23 -6.97 1.81
CA HIS A 18 -10.85 -5.63 2.24
C HIS A 18 -10.39 -4.76 1.06
N LEU A 19 -9.48 -5.27 0.22
CA LEU A 19 -8.95 -4.56 -0.94
C LEU A 19 -10.06 -4.19 -1.93
N GLU A 20 -11.00 -5.09 -2.21
CA GLU A 20 -12.15 -4.83 -3.10
C GLU A 20 -13.02 -3.67 -2.59
N ARG A 21 -13.24 -3.58 -1.28
CA ARG A 21 -14.02 -2.48 -0.68
C ARG A 21 -13.25 -1.15 -0.74
N TRP A 22 -11.96 -1.19 -0.42
CA TRP A 22 -11.12 0.00 -0.29
C TRP A 22 -10.71 0.60 -1.65
N TRP A 23 -10.40 -0.26 -2.62
CA TRP A 23 -10.00 0.12 -3.99
C TRP A 23 -11.20 0.20 -4.94
N SER A 24 -12.42 0.21 -4.40
CA SER A 24 -13.60 0.41 -5.23
C SER A 24 -13.49 1.76 -5.98
N PRO A 25 -13.90 1.81 -7.26
CA PRO A 25 -13.82 3.03 -8.08
C PRO A 25 -14.50 4.26 -7.45
N GLN A 26 -15.43 4.02 -6.51
CA GLN A 26 -16.15 5.04 -5.76
C GLN A 26 -15.29 5.73 -4.70
N ARG A 27 -14.25 5.06 -4.17
CA ARG A 27 -13.32 5.61 -3.17
C ARG A 27 -12.05 6.19 -3.78
N LEU A 28 -11.56 5.66 -4.89
CA LEU A 28 -10.36 6.18 -5.58
C LEU A 28 -10.67 7.26 -6.61
N SER A 29 -11.82 7.95 -6.51
CA SER A 29 -12.35 8.78 -7.61
C SER A 29 -11.31 9.75 -8.20
N GLY A 30 -10.83 9.40 -9.40
CA GLY A 30 -9.89 10.19 -10.19
C GLY A 30 -8.39 10.05 -9.85
N VAL A 31 -7.98 9.13 -8.96
CA VAL A 31 -6.57 8.74 -8.84
C VAL A 31 -6.24 7.71 -9.93
N VAL A 32 -5.28 8.02 -10.79
CA VAL A 32 -4.77 7.11 -11.83
C VAL A 32 -3.38 6.67 -11.44
N VAL A 33 -3.19 5.37 -11.23
CA VAL A 33 -1.86 4.78 -11.01
C VAL A 33 -1.25 4.42 -12.36
N HIS A 34 -0.05 4.93 -12.65
CA HIS A 34 0.66 4.69 -13.90
C HIS A 34 1.74 3.62 -13.76
N GLY A 35 2.27 3.43 -12.55
CA GLY A 35 3.31 2.45 -12.29
C GLY A 35 3.68 2.35 -10.82
N VAL A 36 4.18 1.18 -10.43
CA VAL A 36 4.76 0.91 -9.12
C VAL A 36 6.22 0.54 -9.33
N TYR A 37 7.10 1.17 -8.56
CA TYR A 37 8.55 1.06 -8.71
C TYR A 37 9.13 0.62 -7.37
N PRO A 38 9.13 -0.70 -7.09
CA PRO A 38 9.69 -1.22 -5.86
C PRO A 38 11.22 -1.24 -5.92
N ALA A 39 11.87 -0.70 -4.89
CA ALA A 39 13.27 -0.99 -4.59
C ALA A 39 13.31 -2.12 -3.56
N ILE A 40 13.88 -3.26 -3.94
CA ILE A 40 13.92 -4.47 -3.12
C ILE A 40 15.30 -4.60 -2.50
N TYR A 41 15.34 -4.80 -1.19
CA TYR A 41 16.55 -5.02 -0.42
C TYR A 41 16.49 -6.42 0.20
N GLU A 42 17.45 -7.25 -0.18
CA GLU A 42 17.67 -8.55 0.45
C GLU A 42 18.19 -8.36 1.88
N THR A 43 17.81 -9.26 2.76
CA THR A 43 18.31 -9.30 4.13
C THR A 43 19.20 -10.52 4.34
N SER A 44 19.76 -10.69 5.53
CA SER A 44 20.49 -11.91 5.88
C SER A 44 19.59 -13.15 5.96
N ASP A 45 18.27 -12.96 6.08
CA ASP A 45 17.28 -14.02 6.01
C ASP A 45 16.68 -14.06 4.59
N PRO A 46 16.86 -15.14 3.82
CA PRO A 46 16.35 -15.23 2.45
C PRO A 46 14.81 -15.28 2.37
N GLU A 47 14.12 -15.58 3.47
CA GLU A 47 12.65 -15.51 3.55
C GLU A 47 12.14 -14.09 3.88
N LEU A 48 13.03 -13.10 4.04
CA LEU A 48 12.67 -11.74 4.46
C LEU A 48 13.26 -10.67 3.53
N LEU A 49 12.37 -9.81 3.02
CA LEU A 49 12.71 -8.70 2.15
C LEU A 49 12.27 -7.37 2.76
N TRP A 50 13.05 -6.32 2.54
CA TRP A 50 12.60 -4.95 2.74
C TRP A 50 12.31 -4.32 1.38
N VAL A 51 11.21 -3.59 1.27
CA VAL A 51 10.80 -2.98 -0.01
C VAL A 51 10.43 -1.53 0.21
N GLU A 52 11.04 -0.61 -0.52
CA GLU A 52 10.54 0.75 -0.64
C GLU A 52 9.69 0.86 -1.90
N ASN A 53 8.48 1.42 -1.80
CA ASN A 53 7.60 1.59 -2.96
C ASN A 53 7.45 3.06 -3.30
N ASP A 54 7.88 3.38 -4.52
CA ASP A 54 7.49 4.60 -5.19
C ASP A 54 6.35 4.31 -6.17
N VAL A 55 5.30 5.10 -6.13
CA VAL A 55 4.15 4.99 -7.04
C VAL A 55 4.08 6.23 -7.89
N GLU A 56 3.98 6.02 -9.19
CA GLU A 56 3.67 7.08 -10.13
C GLU A 56 2.17 7.17 -10.31
N LEU A 57 1.60 8.33 -9.98
CA LEU A 57 0.16 8.54 -9.99
C LEU A 57 -0.22 9.96 -10.42
N THR A 58 -1.44 10.10 -10.91
CA THR A 58 -2.12 11.40 -11.11
C THR A 58 -3.30 11.46 -10.16
N ARG A 59 -3.45 12.56 -9.44
CA ARG A 59 -4.60 12.83 -8.56
C ARG A 59 -5.54 13.83 -9.24
N PRO A 60 -6.83 13.91 -8.84
CA PRO A 60 -7.72 14.95 -9.33
C PRO A 60 -7.12 16.34 -9.13
N GLY A 61 -7.02 17.12 -10.21
CA GLY A 61 -6.50 18.50 -10.17
C GLY A 61 -4.98 18.63 -9.94
N ALA A 62 -4.22 17.55 -9.96
CA ALA A 62 -2.76 17.57 -9.80
C ALA A 62 -2.05 17.01 -11.04
N GLU A 63 -0.80 17.43 -11.25
CA GLU A 63 0.06 16.83 -12.26
C GLU A 63 0.46 15.40 -11.88
N ARG A 64 0.88 14.63 -12.89
CA ARG A 64 1.47 13.30 -12.69
C ARG A 64 2.75 13.44 -11.88
N ALA A 65 2.88 12.66 -10.82
CA ALA A 65 4.04 12.68 -9.95
C ALA A 65 4.42 11.27 -9.48
N ARG A 66 5.72 11.06 -9.25
CA ARG A 66 6.21 9.88 -8.53
C ARG A 66 6.40 10.23 -7.07
N VAL A 67 5.81 9.44 -6.18
CA VAL A 67 5.84 9.67 -4.74
C VAL A 67 6.13 8.37 -4.01
N ARG A 68 6.95 8.44 -2.97
CA ARG A 68 7.14 7.31 -2.06
C ARG A 68 5.88 7.10 -1.24
N THR A 69 5.34 5.89 -1.25
CA THR A 69 4.08 5.56 -0.57
C THR A 69 4.31 4.77 0.70
N SER A 70 5.29 3.86 0.70
CA SER A 70 5.49 2.92 1.80
C SER A 70 6.89 2.33 1.86
N VAL A 71 7.22 1.83 3.05
CA VAL A 71 8.25 0.83 3.27
C VAL A 71 7.58 -0.44 3.76
N ASN A 72 7.94 -1.60 3.22
CA ASN A 72 7.36 -2.87 3.57
C ASN A 72 8.39 -3.84 4.11
N VAL A 73 7.94 -4.63 5.08
CA VAL A 73 8.60 -5.88 5.47
C VAL A 73 7.77 -7.02 4.87
N VAL A 74 8.39 -7.80 3.98
CA VAL A 74 7.72 -8.87 3.24
C VAL A 74 8.37 -10.20 3.62
N GLY A 75 7.59 -11.07 4.24
CA GLY A 75 7.98 -12.45 4.52
C GLY A 75 7.50 -13.36 3.39
N VAL A 76 8.38 -14.20 2.87
CA VAL A 76 8.12 -15.13 1.77
C VAL A 76 8.50 -16.54 2.18
N ARG A 77 7.60 -17.50 1.97
CA ARG A 77 7.88 -18.92 2.15
C ARG A 77 7.30 -19.71 1.00
N ASP A 78 8.07 -20.63 0.43
CA ASP A 78 7.67 -21.43 -0.74
C ASP A 78 7.15 -20.57 -1.91
N GLY A 79 7.76 -19.40 -2.11
CA GLY A 79 7.36 -18.43 -3.13
C GLY A 79 6.04 -17.68 -2.85
N GLN A 80 5.47 -17.83 -1.64
CA GLN A 80 4.23 -17.16 -1.23
C GLN A 80 4.50 -16.09 -0.18
N VAL A 81 3.80 -14.97 -0.28
CA VAL A 81 3.83 -13.93 0.77
C VAL A 81 3.07 -14.43 1.99
N VAL A 82 3.79 -14.64 3.09
CA VAL A 82 3.24 -15.08 4.39
C VAL A 82 3.12 -13.92 5.39
N LEU A 83 3.83 -12.82 5.15
CA LEU A 83 3.72 -11.58 5.90
C LEU A 83 3.87 -10.40 4.96
N PHE A 84 2.96 -9.43 5.06
CA PHE A 84 3.10 -8.12 4.43
C PHE A 84 2.81 -7.07 5.49
N ARG A 85 3.85 -6.40 5.98
CA ARG A 85 3.70 -5.30 6.95
C ARG A 85 3.97 -3.97 6.25
N ASP A 86 2.98 -3.08 6.31
CA ASP A 86 2.99 -1.83 5.57
C ASP A 86 3.24 -0.62 6.49
N TYR A 87 4.38 0.05 6.26
CA TYR A 87 4.74 1.29 6.93
C TYR A 87 4.55 2.44 5.96
N MET A 88 3.41 3.12 6.10
CA MET A 88 3.04 4.28 5.30
C MET A 88 3.26 5.58 6.08
N ASP A 89 3.37 6.68 5.36
CA ASP A 89 3.18 8.01 5.94
C ASP A 89 1.70 8.18 6.33
N THR A 90 1.39 7.93 7.60
CA THR A 90 0.00 7.96 8.08
C THR A 90 -0.61 9.36 8.08
N ASN A 91 0.20 10.43 8.08
CA ASN A 91 -0.32 11.80 7.98
C ASN A 91 -0.85 12.04 6.56
N ARG A 92 -0.07 11.66 5.55
CA ARG A 92 -0.47 11.73 4.15
C ARG A 92 -1.73 10.89 3.86
N VAL A 93 -1.85 9.71 4.48
CA VAL A 93 -3.06 8.88 4.35
C VAL A 93 -4.26 9.52 5.04
N ALA A 94 -4.08 10.11 6.23
CA ALA A 94 -5.15 10.80 6.94
C ALA A 94 -5.69 12.02 6.15
N GLU A 95 -4.80 12.83 5.55
CA GLU A 95 -5.18 13.94 4.67
C GLU A 95 -6.00 13.45 3.47
N MET A 96 -5.58 12.34 2.85
CA MET A 96 -6.31 11.75 1.73
C MET A 96 -7.72 11.28 2.13
N ILE A 97 -7.86 10.66 3.31
CA ILE A 97 -9.17 10.21 3.82
C ILE A 97 -10.09 11.39 4.09
N GLN A 98 -9.58 12.51 4.62
CA GLN A 98 -10.38 13.72 4.86
C GLN A 98 -10.91 14.34 3.56
N LEU A 99 -10.12 14.30 2.48
CA LEU A 99 -10.55 14.81 1.16
C LEU A 99 -11.61 13.94 0.47
N MET A 100 -11.80 12.70 0.95
CA MET A 100 -12.77 11.74 0.42
C MET A 100 -14.10 11.73 1.18
N GLN A 101 -14.22 12.50 2.28
CA GLN A 101 -15.46 12.72 3.02
C GLN A 101 -16.17 13.99 2.52
#